data_AF-A0A350YSY3-F1
#
_entry.id   AF-A0A350YSY3-F1
#
_cell.length_a   1.000
_cell.length_b   1.000
_cell.length_c   1.000
_cell.angle_alpha   90.00
_cell.angle_beta   90.00
_cell.angle_gamma   90.00
#
_symmetry.space_group_name_H-M   'P 1'
#
loop_
_entity.id
_entity.type
_entity.pdbx_description
1 polymer ?
#
loop_
_entity_poly.entity_id
_entity_poly.type
_entity_poly.pdbx_seq_one_letter_code
_entity_poly.pdbx_strand_id
1 'polypeptide(L)'
;VNYYFDYRISCERIKGVYRSKNPSYNRLTVLDKNNGGKADSLNAGVNICRSSLFVSIDADSIIEADSILKLVKPFLEQKDKKVIGTGGVIRIVNSCDVERGHIREIRIPSKFLPRLQVLEYTRAFLLGRMAWSQLDGLMLISGAMGLFDRETVIRAGGYSLKTVGEDMELVLRMRRYMAESETKYEVTYIPDPLCWTEVPSDLKSMRKQRTRWTRGLIESLRTHRKMFLNSQYGRLGLLGYPYWFFFEWMAPLVAFGGFIYTIYLIIRDSLNWPFYLLLFLFVYSFAVSLSTWAILFEEITFHKYKRKRDVLKLVGVAFLEPFFYPVHTYFAVRGNFEALRGKKGWGSAERSGFAKKKKARTRVIDDTNEFSQ
;
A
#
# COMPACT_ATOMS: atom_id res chain seq x y z
N VAL A 1 -0.18 28.78 17.79
CA VAL A 1 -1.52 29.45 17.77
C VAL A 1 -2.37 28.82 18.86
N ASN A 2 -3.28 29.56 19.49
CA ASN A 2 -4.28 28.92 20.37
C ASN A 2 -5.20 28.08 19.48
N TYR A 3 -5.15 26.76 19.64
CA TYR A 3 -5.89 25.83 18.81
C TYR A 3 -6.66 24.87 19.71
N TYR A 4 -7.98 25.02 19.74
CA TYR A 4 -8.87 24.16 20.51
C TYR A 4 -9.16 22.87 19.74
N PHE A 5 -9.04 21.73 20.43
CA PHE A 5 -9.41 20.40 19.94
C PHE A 5 -9.59 19.44 21.13
N ASP A 6 -10.37 18.39 20.92
CA ASP A 6 -10.59 17.33 21.91
C ASP A 6 -9.84 16.05 21.52
N TYR A 7 -9.29 15.34 22.50
CA TYR A 7 -8.73 14.00 22.30
C TYR A 7 -9.86 12.97 22.20
N ARG A 8 -10.49 12.87 21.02
CA ARG A 8 -11.58 11.89 20.76
C ARG A 8 -11.06 10.48 20.57
N ILE A 9 -9.81 10.33 20.15
CA ILE A 9 -9.10 9.05 20.04
C ILE A 9 -7.72 9.16 20.70
N SER A 10 -7.18 8.02 21.15
CA SER A 10 -5.90 7.98 21.87
C SER A 10 -4.73 8.36 20.98
N CYS A 11 -3.92 9.32 21.42
CA CYS A 11 -2.61 9.60 20.89
C CYS A 11 -1.69 10.18 21.96
N GLU A 12 -0.37 10.10 21.72
CA GLU A 12 0.65 10.72 22.56
C GLU A 12 0.46 12.24 22.65
N ARG A 13 0.96 12.81 23.76
CA ARG A 13 0.79 14.23 24.10
C ARG A 13 1.24 15.14 22.96
N ILE A 14 0.33 16.00 22.50
CA ILE A 14 0.61 17.11 21.59
C ILE A 14 1.18 18.26 22.42
N LYS A 15 2.41 18.68 22.08
CA LYS A 15 3.16 19.74 22.76
C LYS A 15 2.78 21.12 22.25
N GLY A 16 2.49 21.23 20.95
CA GLY A 16 2.20 22.50 20.32
C GLY A 16 1.54 22.38 18.95
N VAL A 17 0.71 23.38 18.63
CA VAL A 17 0.07 23.53 17.32
C VAL A 17 0.55 24.82 16.67
N TYR A 18 1.20 24.69 15.53
CA TYR A 18 1.80 25.78 14.77
C TYR A 18 1.04 25.98 13.46
N ARG A 19 0.85 27.23 13.06
CA ARG A 19 0.21 27.59 11.79
C ARG A 19 1.15 28.49 11.01
N SER A 20 1.23 28.29 9.70
CA SER A 20 2.13 29.09 8.87
C SER A 20 1.75 30.58 8.91
N LYS A 21 2.76 31.44 9.01
CA LYS A 21 2.60 32.90 8.86
C LYS A 21 2.57 33.34 7.39
N ASN A 22 3.04 32.49 6.47
CA ASN A 22 3.01 32.78 5.05
C ASN A 22 1.56 32.70 4.53
N PRO A 23 1.00 33.77 3.93
CA PRO A 23 -0.38 33.76 3.41
C PRO A 23 -0.66 32.62 2.45
N SER A 24 0.29 32.25 1.59
CA SER A 24 0.17 31.14 0.63
C SER A 24 0.00 29.77 1.30
N TYR A 25 0.42 29.63 2.56
CA TYR A 25 0.32 28.40 3.35
C TYR A 25 -0.51 28.58 4.60
N ASN A 26 -1.42 29.57 4.64
CA ASN A 26 -2.22 29.87 5.83
C ASN A 26 -3.11 28.70 6.31
N ARG A 27 -3.31 27.65 5.50
CA ARG A 27 -4.01 26.40 5.88
C ARG A 27 -3.08 25.31 6.41
N LEU A 28 -1.75 25.48 6.30
CA LEU A 28 -0.77 24.53 6.83
C LEU A 28 -0.73 24.62 8.35
N THR A 29 -1.02 23.47 8.98
CA THR A 29 -0.92 23.27 10.43
C THR A 29 0.12 22.20 10.70
N VAL A 30 1.05 22.48 11.61
CA VAL A 30 2.10 21.55 12.04
C VAL A 30 1.87 21.21 13.51
N LEU A 31 1.94 19.92 13.81
CA LEU A 31 1.78 19.39 15.16
C LEU A 31 3.14 18.93 15.69
N ASP A 32 3.55 19.47 16.84
CA ASP A 32 4.64 18.90 17.63
C ASP A 32 4.05 18.01 18.72
N LYS A 33 4.54 16.78 18.83
CA LYS A 33 4.03 15.76 19.75
C LYS A 33 5.13 14.80 20.19
N ASN A 34 4.89 14.11 21.30
CA ASN A 34 5.70 12.97 21.69
C ASN A 34 5.62 11.87 20.61
N ASN A 35 6.72 11.14 20.39
CA ASN A 35 6.77 10.12 19.34
C ASN A 35 6.11 8.81 19.82
N GLY A 36 4.96 8.46 19.23
CA GLY A 36 4.31 7.15 19.38
C GLY A 36 4.26 6.33 18.08
N GLY A 37 5.01 6.74 17.05
CA GLY A 37 5.01 6.09 15.74
C GLY A 37 3.95 6.61 14.75
N LYS A 38 3.79 5.91 13.62
CA LYS A 38 2.94 6.35 12.49
C LYS A 38 1.46 6.39 12.87
N ALA A 39 0.89 5.28 13.36
CA ALA A 39 -0.52 5.18 13.75
C ALA A 39 -0.90 6.23 14.82
N ASP A 40 -0.02 6.46 15.79
CA ASP A 40 -0.22 7.48 16.83
C ASP A 40 -0.21 8.91 16.27
N SER A 41 0.67 9.18 15.31
CA SER A 41 0.73 10.48 14.64
C SER A 41 -0.48 10.71 13.73
N LEU A 42 -1.01 9.65 13.10
CA LEU A 42 -2.28 9.70 12.36
C LEU A 42 -3.45 10.01 13.30
N ASN A 43 -3.51 9.38 14.47
CA ASN A 43 -4.55 9.67 15.47
C ASN A 43 -4.52 11.12 15.95
N ALA A 44 -3.32 11.67 16.20
CA ALA A 44 -3.15 13.09 16.53
C ALA A 44 -3.70 14.01 15.42
N GLY A 45 -3.42 13.66 14.15
CA GLY A 45 -3.98 14.37 12.99
C GLY A 45 -5.50 14.31 12.91
N VAL A 46 -6.11 13.14 13.19
CA VAL A 46 -7.56 12.94 13.18
C VAL A 46 -8.26 13.73 14.29
N ASN A 47 -7.66 13.80 15.49
CA ASN A 47 -8.18 14.61 16.60
C ASN A 47 -8.29 16.10 16.23
N ILE A 48 -7.27 16.63 15.53
CA ILE A 48 -7.20 18.05 15.13
C ILE A 48 -7.94 18.34 13.82
N CYS A 49 -8.18 17.33 12.99
CA CYS A 49 -8.94 17.49 11.75
C CYS A 49 -10.35 18.03 12.03
N ARG A 50 -10.73 19.10 11.33
CA ARG A 50 -12.06 19.75 11.46
C ARG A 50 -13.05 19.29 10.39
N SER A 51 -12.57 18.69 9.31
CA SER A 51 -13.40 18.22 8.21
C SER A 51 -14.09 16.90 8.56
N SER A 52 -15.26 16.65 7.96
CA SER A 52 -15.98 15.37 8.08
C SER A 52 -15.21 14.20 7.46
N LEU A 53 -14.40 14.49 6.44
CA LEU A 53 -13.52 13.53 5.78
C LEU A 53 -12.05 13.94 5.99
N PHE A 54 -11.15 12.96 6.01
CA PHE A 54 -9.71 13.22 6.02
C PHE A 54 -8.97 12.26 5.09
N VAL A 55 -7.88 12.73 4.50
CA VAL A 55 -6.97 11.90 3.69
C VAL A 55 -5.70 11.63 4.50
N SER A 56 -5.32 10.36 4.62
CA SER A 56 -3.97 10.00 5.07
C SER A 56 -3.06 9.84 3.85
N ILE A 57 -1.88 10.47 3.85
CA ILE A 57 -0.89 10.37 2.78
C ILE A 57 0.49 10.12 3.40
N ASP A 58 1.24 9.18 2.84
CA ASP A 58 2.62 8.94 3.26
C ASP A 58 3.58 10.05 2.77
N ALA A 59 4.61 10.35 3.57
CA ALA A 59 5.53 11.44 3.28
C ALA A 59 6.42 11.20 2.03
N ASP A 60 6.51 9.96 1.54
CA ASP A 60 7.21 9.54 0.34
C ASP A 60 6.25 9.30 -0.84
N SER A 61 5.06 9.89 -0.78
CA SER A 61 4.04 9.80 -1.82
C SER A 61 3.78 11.14 -2.52
N ILE A 62 3.57 11.08 -3.82
CA ILE A 62 3.12 12.19 -4.67
C ILE A 62 1.70 11.88 -5.15
N ILE A 63 0.78 12.82 -5.02
CA ILE A 63 -0.60 12.66 -5.48
C ILE A 63 -0.83 13.40 -6.80
N GLU A 64 -1.70 12.87 -7.66
CA GLU A 64 -2.17 13.60 -8.84
C GLU A 64 -3.04 14.80 -8.42
N ALA A 65 -3.06 15.86 -9.23
CA ALA A 65 -3.71 17.12 -8.88
C ALA A 65 -5.23 16.97 -8.60
N ASP A 66 -5.88 15.99 -9.24
CA ASP A 66 -7.31 15.70 -9.12
C ASP A 66 -7.62 14.53 -8.16
N SER A 67 -6.62 13.99 -7.45
CA SER A 67 -6.77 12.78 -6.62
C SER A 67 -7.83 12.93 -5.54
N ILE A 68 -7.81 14.04 -4.81
CA ILE A 68 -8.77 14.28 -3.72
C ILE A 68 -10.18 14.45 -4.29
N LEU A 69 -10.33 15.12 -5.44
CA LEU A 69 -11.64 15.27 -6.10
C LEU A 69 -12.22 13.91 -6.48
N LYS A 70 -11.39 13.03 -7.06
CA LYS A 70 -11.79 11.66 -7.39
C LYS A 70 -12.15 10.87 -6.14
N LEU A 71 -11.30 10.88 -5.11
CA LEU A 71 -11.55 10.16 -3.85
C LEU A 71 -12.84 10.60 -3.14
N VAL A 72 -13.21 11.88 -3.23
CA VAL A 72 -14.43 12.42 -2.61
C VAL A 72 -15.69 12.01 -3.36
N LYS A 73 -15.62 11.75 -4.68
CA LYS A 73 -16.78 11.44 -5.51
C LYS A 73 -17.69 10.32 -4.95
N PRO A 74 -17.17 9.15 -4.51
CA PRO A 74 -18.01 8.12 -3.90
C PRO A 74 -18.77 8.58 -2.64
N PHE A 75 -18.18 9.46 -1.82
CA PHE A 75 -18.86 10.01 -0.64
C PHE A 75 -20.01 10.96 -1.01
N LEU A 76 -19.89 11.66 -2.14
CA LEU A 76 -20.94 12.56 -2.64
C LEU A 76 -22.06 11.82 -3.38
N GLU A 77 -21.71 10.72 -4.05
CA GLU A 77 -22.66 9.88 -4.82
C GLU A 77 -23.28 8.77 -3.98
N GLN A 78 -22.98 8.71 -2.68
CA GLN A 78 -23.52 7.70 -1.78
C GLN A 78 -25.06 7.78 -1.74
N LYS A 79 -25.71 6.62 -1.74
CA LYS A 79 -27.18 6.47 -1.68
C LYS A 79 -27.58 5.74 -0.40
N ASP A 80 -27.85 4.44 -0.52
CA ASP A 80 -28.37 3.61 0.58
C ASP A 80 -27.32 3.10 1.57
N LYS A 81 -26.03 3.29 1.25
CA LYS A 81 -24.90 2.84 2.04
C LYS A 81 -24.01 4.02 2.38
N LYS A 82 -23.61 4.13 3.64
CA LYS A 82 -22.61 5.12 4.05
C LYS A 82 -21.24 4.71 3.52
N VAL A 83 -20.60 5.54 2.71
CA VAL A 83 -19.20 5.32 2.34
C VAL A 83 -18.33 5.65 3.55
N ILE A 84 -17.52 4.69 4.00
CA ILE A 84 -16.67 4.87 5.19
C ILE A 84 -15.19 5.04 4.84
N GLY A 85 -14.80 4.64 3.63
CA GLY A 85 -13.43 4.79 3.13
C GLY A 85 -13.34 4.58 1.63
N THR A 86 -12.44 5.32 0.99
CA THR A 86 -12.14 5.19 -0.44
C THR A 86 -10.63 5.11 -0.66
N GLY A 87 -10.20 4.08 -1.39
CA GLY A 87 -8.84 3.93 -1.90
C GLY A 87 -8.75 4.21 -3.40
N GLY A 88 -7.52 4.27 -3.91
CA GLY A 88 -7.26 4.34 -5.34
C GLY A 88 -5.98 3.61 -5.74
N VAL A 89 -5.69 3.58 -7.04
CA VAL A 89 -4.49 2.91 -7.56
C VAL A 89 -3.25 3.69 -7.12
N ILE A 90 -2.31 2.96 -6.51
CA ILE A 90 -0.99 3.45 -6.15
C ILE A 90 0.01 2.94 -7.20
N ARG A 91 0.83 3.84 -7.73
CA ARG A 91 1.87 3.57 -8.71
C ARG A 91 3.26 3.79 -8.14
N ILE A 92 4.25 3.35 -8.91
CA ILE A 92 5.65 3.35 -8.49
C ILE A 92 6.37 4.54 -9.11
N VAL A 93 7.00 5.38 -8.27
CA VAL A 93 7.71 6.59 -8.70
C VAL A 93 9.16 6.32 -9.13
N ASN A 94 9.72 5.15 -8.82
CA ASN A 94 11.14 4.86 -9.04
C ASN A 94 11.56 5.08 -10.50
N SER A 95 12.55 5.94 -10.73
CA SER A 95 13.07 6.36 -12.06
C SER A 95 12.19 7.34 -12.86
N CYS A 96 11.00 7.70 -12.37
CA CYS A 96 10.20 8.79 -12.93
C CYS A 96 10.94 10.14 -12.79
N ASP A 97 10.66 11.08 -13.69
CA ASP A 97 11.14 12.45 -13.52
C ASP A 97 10.17 13.21 -12.61
N VAL A 98 10.68 13.71 -11.49
CA VAL A 98 9.90 14.42 -10.47
C VAL A 98 10.47 15.81 -10.31
N GLU A 99 9.62 16.83 -10.49
CA GLU A 99 10.00 18.21 -10.25
C GLU A 99 8.96 18.91 -9.38
N ARG A 100 9.41 19.48 -8.26
CA ARG A 100 8.56 20.25 -7.32
C ARG A 100 7.29 19.51 -6.87
N GLY A 101 7.37 18.18 -6.70
CA GLY A 101 6.23 17.37 -6.28
C GLY A 101 5.27 16.99 -7.42
N HIS A 102 5.66 17.20 -8.68
CA HIS A 102 4.90 16.79 -9.86
C HIS A 102 5.67 15.77 -10.69
N ILE A 103 4.96 14.75 -11.20
CA ILE A 103 5.53 13.79 -12.14
C ILE A 103 5.57 14.44 -13.54
N ARG A 104 6.77 14.72 -14.05
CA ARG A 104 6.96 15.27 -15.41
C ARG A 104 6.95 14.19 -16.48
N GLU A 105 7.61 13.08 -16.19
CA GLU A 105 7.71 11.95 -17.10
C GLU A 105 7.63 10.64 -16.31
N ILE A 106 6.68 9.79 -16.71
CA ILE A 106 6.53 8.44 -16.20
C ILE A 106 7.55 7.57 -16.94
N ARG A 107 8.41 6.89 -16.16
CA ARG A 107 9.42 5.97 -16.70
C ARG A 107 9.33 4.65 -15.96
N ILE A 108 9.60 3.56 -16.68
CA ILE A 108 9.76 2.26 -16.04
C ILE A 108 11.03 2.27 -15.19
N PRO A 109 11.01 1.65 -13.99
CA PRO A 109 12.20 1.57 -13.17
C PRO A 109 13.38 0.91 -13.89
N SER A 110 14.58 1.47 -13.73
CA SER A 110 15.79 0.91 -14.34
C SER A 110 16.21 -0.42 -13.72
N LYS A 111 16.04 -0.57 -12.40
CA LYS A 111 16.39 -1.77 -11.64
C LYS A 111 15.32 -2.87 -11.78
N PHE A 112 15.74 -4.14 -11.65
CA PHE A 112 14.85 -5.29 -11.79
C PHE A 112 13.81 -5.40 -10.65
N LEU A 113 14.21 -5.23 -9.38
CA LEU A 113 13.30 -5.38 -8.24
C LEU A 113 12.12 -4.37 -8.25
N PRO A 114 12.32 -3.06 -8.52
CA PRO A 114 11.19 -2.16 -8.67
C PRO A 114 10.33 -2.48 -9.90
N ARG A 115 10.91 -3.02 -11.00
CA ARG A 115 10.13 -3.47 -12.17
C ARG A 115 9.22 -4.65 -11.85
N LEU A 116 9.70 -5.63 -11.08
CA LEU A 116 8.85 -6.71 -10.58
C LEU A 116 7.66 -6.16 -9.80
N GLN A 117 7.91 -5.18 -8.93
CA GLN A 117 6.87 -4.56 -8.13
C GLN A 117 5.86 -3.77 -8.97
N VAL A 118 6.25 -3.24 -10.15
CA VAL A 118 5.27 -2.65 -11.09
C VAL A 118 4.26 -3.71 -11.50
N LEU A 119 4.70 -4.89 -11.95
CA LEU A 119 3.79 -5.99 -12.30
C LEU A 119 2.89 -6.40 -11.13
N GLU A 120 3.48 -6.57 -9.96
CA GLU A 120 2.72 -6.93 -8.75
C GLU A 120 1.63 -5.90 -8.44
N TYR A 121 1.99 -4.61 -8.46
CA TYR A 121 1.06 -3.52 -8.18
C TYR A 121 -0.03 -3.44 -9.25
N THR A 122 0.32 -3.54 -10.53
CA THR A 122 -0.65 -3.54 -11.62
C THR A 122 -1.68 -4.66 -11.43
N ARG A 123 -1.26 -5.90 -11.15
CA ARG A 123 -2.20 -7.01 -10.89
C ARG A 123 -3.02 -6.79 -9.62
N ALA A 124 -2.37 -6.41 -8.52
CA ALA A 124 -3.05 -6.26 -7.24
C ALA A 124 -4.08 -5.13 -7.26
N PHE A 125 -3.72 -3.96 -7.80
CA PHE A 125 -4.56 -2.76 -7.78
C PHE A 125 -5.59 -2.73 -8.90
N LEU A 126 -5.27 -3.20 -10.12
CA LEU A 126 -6.26 -3.25 -11.19
C LEU A 126 -7.13 -4.50 -11.05
N LEU A 127 -6.58 -5.71 -11.06
CA LEU A 127 -7.42 -6.90 -11.07
C LEU A 127 -8.01 -7.20 -9.68
N GLY A 128 -7.16 -7.21 -8.65
CA GLY A 128 -7.56 -7.63 -7.30
C GLY A 128 -8.48 -6.64 -6.58
N ARG A 129 -8.01 -5.41 -6.36
CA ARG A 129 -8.71 -4.40 -5.54
C ARG A 129 -10.04 -3.96 -6.16
N MET A 130 -10.11 -3.85 -7.49
CA MET A 130 -11.37 -3.58 -8.19
C MET A 130 -12.40 -4.70 -7.96
N ALA A 131 -12.02 -5.96 -8.18
CA ALA A 131 -12.91 -7.10 -7.98
C ALA A 131 -13.38 -7.20 -6.53
N TRP A 132 -12.47 -7.02 -5.56
CA TRP A 132 -12.82 -7.06 -4.15
C TRP A 132 -13.70 -5.90 -3.69
N SER A 133 -13.59 -4.73 -4.32
CA SER A 133 -14.52 -3.63 -4.08
C SER A 133 -15.93 -3.99 -4.55
N GLN A 134 -16.08 -4.56 -5.75
CA GLN A 134 -17.38 -4.98 -6.30
C GLN A 134 -18.02 -6.12 -5.50
N LEU A 135 -17.19 -7.03 -4.98
CA LEU A 135 -17.64 -8.15 -4.15
C LEU A 135 -17.84 -7.77 -2.67
N ASP A 136 -17.64 -6.52 -2.29
CA ASP A 136 -17.71 -6.05 -0.90
C ASP A 136 -16.76 -6.80 0.07
N GLY A 137 -15.62 -7.27 -0.45
CA GLY A 137 -14.58 -8.00 0.30
C GLY A 137 -13.26 -7.25 0.41
N LEU A 138 -13.24 -5.95 0.10
CA LEU A 138 -12.06 -5.11 0.25
C LEU A 138 -11.71 -4.91 1.74
N MET A 139 -10.61 -5.54 2.17
CA MET A 139 -10.10 -5.50 3.55
C MET A 139 -9.00 -4.45 3.78
N LEU A 140 -8.49 -3.82 2.71
CA LEU A 140 -7.36 -2.90 2.78
C LEU A 140 -7.58 -1.70 1.86
N ILE A 141 -7.41 -0.51 2.42
CA ILE A 141 -7.07 0.71 1.69
C ILE A 141 -5.58 0.96 1.96
N SER A 142 -4.81 1.24 0.91
CA SER A 142 -3.35 1.41 1.03
C SER A 142 -3.00 2.53 2.00
N GLY A 143 -2.09 2.27 2.94
CA GLY A 143 -1.54 3.30 3.83
C GLY A 143 -0.81 4.44 3.13
N ALA A 144 -0.48 4.30 1.84
CA ALA A 144 0.14 5.36 1.04
C ALA A 144 -0.82 6.52 0.77
N MET A 145 -2.09 6.22 0.49
CA MET A 145 -3.16 7.20 0.35
C MET A 145 -4.56 6.57 0.54
N GLY A 146 -5.37 7.19 1.39
CA GLY A 146 -6.78 6.82 1.56
C GLY A 146 -7.60 7.96 2.14
N LEU A 147 -8.85 8.10 1.69
CA LEU A 147 -9.84 9.04 2.22
C LEU A 147 -10.82 8.30 3.12
N PHE A 148 -11.11 8.83 4.31
CA PHE A 148 -11.95 8.17 5.31
C PHE A 148 -12.99 9.11 5.90
N ASP A 149 -14.14 8.56 6.29
CA ASP A 149 -15.12 9.23 7.15
C ASP A 149 -14.55 9.37 8.56
N ARG A 150 -14.31 10.61 8.99
CA ARG A 150 -13.66 10.92 10.26
C ARG A 150 -14.44 10.38 11.46
N GLU A 151 -15.77 10.51 11.43
CA GLU A 151 -16.61 10.09 12.55
C GLU A 151 -16.60 8.56 12.70
N THR A 152 -16.70 7.80 11.61
CA THR A 152 -16.57 6.34 11.65
C THR A 152 -15.19 5.92 12.16
N VAL A 153 -14.09 6.59 11.75
CA VAL A 153 -12.75 6.31 12.28
C VAL A 153 -12.68 6.55 13.79
N ILE A 154 -13.24 7.66 14.27
CA ILE A 154 -13.26 7.98 15.71
C ILE A 154 -14.06 6.95 16.49
N ARG A 155 -15.26 6.59 16.02
CA ARG A 155 -16.11 5.59 16.68
C ARG A 155 -15.53 4.18 16.65
N ALA A 156 -14.76 3.86 15.61
CA ALA A 156 -13.95 2.64 15.55
C ALA A 156 -12.69 2.70 16.44
N GLY A 157 -12.39 3.82 17.09
CA GLY A 157 -11.28 3.97 18.04
C GLY A 157 -9.93 4.36 17.40
N GLY A 158 -9.93 4.86 16.16
CA GLY A 158 -8.72 5.33 15.46
C GLY A 158 -7.78 4.22 15.00
N TYR A 159 -6.61 4.63 14.50
CA TYR A 159 -5.54 3.72 14.09
C TYR A 159 -4.95 2.98 15.30
N SER A 160 -4.72 1.69 15.14
CA SER A 160 -4.19 0.83 16.19
C SER A 160 -2.68 0.90 16.34
N LEU A 161 -2.21 1.09 17.58
CA LEU A 161 -0.78 1.02 17.93
C LEU A 161 -0.28 -0.42 18.13
N LYS A 162 -1.19 -1.40 18.11
CA LYS A 162 -0.89 -2.81 18.43
C LYS A 162 -0.48 -3.63 17.21
N THR A 163 -0.50 -3.05 16.01
CA THR A 163 -0.23 -3.71 14.73
C THR A 163 0.82 -2.94 13.93
N VAL A 164 1.57 -3.64 13.09
CA VAL A 164 2.42 -3.01 12.07
C VAL A 164 1.70 -2.80 10.72
N GLY A 165 0.46 -3.29 10.58
CA GLY A 165 -0.42 -3.04 9.43
C GLY A 165 -1.61 -2.18 9.82
N GLU A 166 -1.35 -0.93 10.22
CA GLU A 166 -2.38 -0.04 10.78
C GLU A 166 -3.50 0.33 9.80
N ASP A 167 -3.21 0.29 8.50
CA ASP A 167 -4.11 0.59 7.40
C ASP A 167 -5.16 -0.51 7.17
N MET A 168 -4.72 -1.77 7.06
CA MET A 168 -5.60 -2.93 6.97
C MET A 168 -6.46 -3.07 8.22
N GLU A 169 -5.84 -2.92 9.38
CA GLU A 169 -6.49 -3.13 10.65
C GLU A 169 -7.59 -2.08 10.89
N LEU A 170 -7.33 -0.81 10.57
CA LEU A 170 -8.33 0.25 10.65
C LEU A 170 -9.54 -0.06 9.77
N VAL A 171 -9.32 -0.44 8.50
CA VAL A 171 -10.41 -0.75 7.57
C VAL A 171 -11.25 -1.90 8.11
N LEU A 172 -10.63 -3.01 8.54
CA LEU A 172 -11.37 -4.13 9.12
C LEU A 172 -12.16 -3.73 10.37
N ARG A 173 -11.56 -2.93 11.25
CA ARG A 173 -12.23 -2.47 12.46
C ARG A 173 -13.41 -1.56 12.17
N MET A 174 -13.28 -0.63 11.23
CA MET A 174 -14.38 0.22 10.79
C MET A 174 -15.51 -0.60 10.20
N ARG A 175 -15.19 -1.56 9.31
CA ARG A 175 -16.19 -2.46 8.70
C ARG A 175 -16.89 -3.33 9.74
N ARG A 176 -16.13 -3.85 10.71
CA ARG A 176 -16.66 -4.61 11.85
C ARG A 176 -17.59 -3.76 12.70
N TYR A 177 -17.18 -2.54 13.06
CA TYR A 177 -18.00 -1.59 13.81
C TYR A 177 -19.33 -1.31 13.11
N MET A 178 -19.30 -1.01 11.81
CA MET A 178 -20.52 -0.74 11.03
C MET A 178 -21.45 -1.95 10.94
N ALA A 179 -20.90 -3.16 10.81
CA ALA A 179 -21.68 -4.40 10.80
C ALA A 179 -22.29 -4.71 12.18
N GLU A 180 -21.52 -4.51 13.26
CA GLU A 180 -22.00 -4.71 14.64
C GLU A 180 -23.01 -3.63 15.07
N SER A 181 -22.97 -2.44 14.44
CA SER A 181 -23.96 -1.36 14.62
C SER A 181 -25.11 -1.41 13.61
N GLU A 182 -25.24 -2.50 12.84
CA GLU A 182 -26.30 -2.73 11.84
C GLU A 182 -26.46 -1.59 10.82
N THR A 183 -25.39 -0.85 10.56
CA THR A 183 -25.41 0.31 9.67
C THR A 183 -24.91 -0.09 8.29
N LYS A 184 -25.74 0.08 7.25
CA LYS A 184 -25.35 -0.18 5.87
C LYS A 184 -24.15 0.69 5.48
N TYR A 185 -23.08 0.06 5.01
CA TYR A 185 -21.83 0.74 4.71
C TYR A 185 -21.20 0.21 3.42
N GLU A 186 -20.24 0.97 2.91
CA GLU A 186 -19.43 0.60 1.76
C GLU A 186 -17.99 1.11 1.90
N VAL A 187 -17.04 0.30 1.43
CA VAL A 187 -15.65 0.72 1.24
C VAL A 187 -15.37 0.62 -0.25
N THR A 188 -15.03 1.76 -0.86
CA THR A 188 -14.92 1.87 -2.31
C THR A 188 -13.47 1.93 -2.77
N TYR A 189 -13.25 1.58 -4.03
CA TYR A 189 -11.95 1.64 -4.66
C TYR A 189 -12.08 2.25 -6.05
N ILE A 190 -11.33 3.32 -6.30
CA ILE A 190 -11.32 4.01 -7.59
C ILE A 190 -10.20 3.42 -8.45
N PRO A 191 -10.50 2.97 -9.68
CA PRO A 191 -9.52 2.31 -10.54
C PRO A 191 -8.58 3.29 -11.24
N ASP A 192 -8.48 4.54 -10.78
CA ASP A 192 -7.61 5.56 -11.36
C ASP A 192 -6.26 5.61 -10.62
N PRO A 193 -5.14 5.89 -11.32
CA PRO A 193 -3.87 6.19 -10.68
C PRO A 193 -3.97 7.54 -9.97
N LEU A 194 -3.98 7.51 -8.64
CA LEU A 194 -4.13 8.71 -7.81
C LEU A 194 -2.84 9.07 -7.07
N CYS A 195 -1.96 8.11 -6.82
CA CYS A 195 -0.77 8.35 -6.02
C CYS A 195 0.43 7.56 -6.52
N TRP A 196 1.62 8.14 -6.37
CA TRP A 196 2.91 7.58 -6.72
C TRP A 196 3.76 7.46 -5.48
N THR A 197 4.27 6.26 -5.19
CA THR A 197 5.10 5.98 -4.01
C THR A 197 6.42 5.33 -4.39
N GLU A 198 7.40 5.43 -3.52
CA GLU A 198 8.68 4.74 -3.68
C GLU A 198 8.58 3.29 -3.21
N VAL A 199 9.16 2.36 -3.98
CA VAL A 199 9.31 0.96 -3.58
C VAL A 199 10.78 0.57 -3.36
N PRO A 200 11.05 -0.46 -2.52
CA PRO A 200 12.40 -0.96 -2.29
C PRO A 200 13.14 -1.31 -3.58
N SER A 201 14.40 -0.89 -3.67
CA SER A 201 15.26 -1.16 -4.83
C SER A 201 16.35 -2.22 -4.58
N ASP A 202 16.38 -2.80 -3.39
CA ASP A 202 17.29 -3.85 -2.94
C ASP A 202 16.56 -4.93 -2.12
N LEU A 203 17.12 -6.15 -2.06
CA LEU A 203 16.51 -7.30 -1.39
C LEU A 203 16.38 -7.12 0.14
N LYS A 204 17.30 -6.39 0.78
CA LYS A 204 17.29 -6.20 2.25
C LYS A 204 16.10 -5.33 2.66
N SER A 205 15.88 -4.23 1.95
CA SER A 205 14.72 -3.34 2.14
C SER A 205 13.42 -4.02 1.75
N MET A 206 13.40 -4.76 0.63
CA MET A 206 12.23 -5.53 0.20
C MET A 206 11.83 -6.58 1.24
N ARG A 207 12.81 -7.34 1.78
CA ARG A 207 12.56 -8.31 2.85
C ARG A 207 11.90 -7.66 4.06
N LYS A 208 12.43 -6.51 4.53
CA LYS A 208 11.85 -5.79 5.70
C LYS A 208 10.40 -5.36 5.44
N GLN A 209 10.11 -4.90 4.22
CA GLN A 209 8.76 -4.51 3.82
C GLN A 209 7.82 -5.72 3.80
N ARG A 210 8.20 -6.80 3.12
CA ARG A 210 7.35 -7.99 2.96
C ARG A 210 7.13 -8.73 4.28
N THR A 211 8.14 -8.84 5.15
CA THR A 211 7.94 -9.42 6.48
C THR A 211 7.03 -8.54 7.35
N ARG A 212 7.04 -7.21 7.20
CA ARG A 212 6.09 -6.31 7.86
C ARG A 212 4.67 -6.55 7.35
N TRP A 213 4.47 -6.64 6.03
CA TRP A 213 3.14 -6.88 5.45
C TRP A 213 2.55 -8.20 5.92
N THR A 214 3.33 -9.29 5.93
CA THR A 214 2.86 -10.58 6.45
C THR A 214 2.51 -10.50 7.94
N ARG A 215 3.31 -9.83 8.78
CA ARG A 215 2.98 -9.63 10.19
C ARG A 215 1.69 -8.83 10.36
N GLY A 216 1.55 -7.72 9.66
CA GLY A 216 0.34 -6.87 9.71
C GLY A 216 -0.91 -7.63 9.28
N LEU A 217 -0.81 -8.49 8.26
CA LEU A 217 -1.88 -9.39 7.85
C LEU A 217 -2.28 -10.36 8.97
N ILE A 218 -1.30 -11.07 9.56
CA ILE A 218 -1.54 -12.04 10.64
C ILE A 218 -2.17 -11.37 11.86
N GLU A 219 -1.63 -10.22 12.27
CA GLU A 219 -2.12 -9.44 13.41
C GLU A 219 -3.56 -8.97 13.19
N SER A 220 -3.88 -8.50 11.97
CA SER A 220 -5.21 -8.03 11.60
C SER A 220 -6.23 -9.16 11.54
N LEU A 221 -5.89 -10.28 10.89
CA LEU A 221 -6.73 -11.48 10.86
C LEU A 221 -6.97 -11.99 12.30
N ARG A 222 -5.91 -12.18 13.09
CA ARG A 222 -6.05 -12.68 14.47
C ARG A 222 -6.94 -11.76 15.33
N THR A 223 -6.79 -10.45 15.21
CA THR A 223 -7.59 -9.47 15.97
C THR A 223 -9.07 -9.52 15.58
N HIS A 224 -9.35 -9.72 14.29
CA HIS A 224 -10.71 -9.71 13.74
C HIS A 224 -11.25 -11.10 13.40
N ARG A 225 -10.72 -12.16 14.05
CA ARG A 225 -11.09 -13.57 13.81
C ARG A 225 -12.58 -13.88 13.95
N LYS A 226 -13.33 -13.07 14.70
CA LYS A 226 -14.79 -13.19 14.85
C LYS A 226 -15.53 -13.06 13.50
N MET A 227 -14.89 -12.43 12.51
CA MET A 227 -15.45 -12.24 11.18
C MET A 227 -15.31 -13.48 10.28
N PHE A 228 -14.44 -14.43 10.64
CA PHE A 228 -14.18 -15.61 9.82
C PHE A 228 -15.42 -16.49 9.68
N LEU A 229 -15.90 -16.67 8.44
CA LEU A 229 -17.07 -17.48 8.10
C LEU A 229 -18.33 -17.08 8.89
N ASN A 230 -18.42 -15.81 9.27
CA ASN A 230 -19.54 -15.29 10.04
C ASN A 230 -20.44 -14.41 9.16
N SER A 231 -21.68 -14.86 8.96
CA SER A 231 -22.69 -14.20 8.12
C SER A 231 -23.13 -12.83 8.63
N GLN A 232 -22.93 -12.52 9.93
CA GLN A 232 -23.18 -11.18 10.48
C GLN A 232 -22.37 -10.09 9.76
N TYR A 233 -21.21 -10.45 9.19
CA TYR A 233 -20.35 -9.52 8.46
C TYR A 233 -20.55 -9.60 6.93
N GLY A 234 -21.63 -10.25 6.46
CA GLY A 234 -21.97 -10.35 5.05
C GLY A 234 -20.89 -11.00 4.19
N ARG A 235 -20.69 -10.48 2.97
CA ARG A 235 -19.69 -11.00 2.01
C ARG A 235 -18.26 -10.87 2.53
N LEU A 236 -17.98 -9.85 3.32
CA LEU A 236 -16.68 -9.69 3.96
C LEU A 236 -16.36 -10.87 4.89
N GLY A 237 -17.31 -11.31 5.71
CA GLY A 237 -17.09 -12.45 6.62
C GLY A 237 -17.10 -13.82 5.93
N LEU A 238 -17.95 -13.98 4.91
CA LEU A 238 -18.15 -15.26 4.21
C LEU A 238 -17.19 -15.51 3.03
N LEU A 239 -16.71 -14.44 2.37
CA LEU A 239 -15.87 -14.54 1.17
C LEU A 239 -14.54 -13.80 1.34
N GLY A 240 -14.59 -12.52 1.73
CA GLY A 240 -13.41 -11.67 1.83
C GLY A 240 -12.39 -12.21 2.84
N TYR A 241 -12.80 -12.37 4.09
CA TYR A 241 -11.92 -12.85 5.15
C TYR A 241 -11.36 -14.25 4.84
N PRO A 242 -12.17 -15.27 4.48
CA PRO A 242 -11.63 -16.59 4.13
C PRO A 242 -10.63 -16.54 2.97
N TYR A 243 -10.87 -15.71 1.96
CA TYR A 243 -9.90 -15.54 0.88
C TYR A 243 -8.55 -15.04 1.39
N TRP A 244 -8.54 -13.98 2.20
CA TRP A 244 -7.29 -13.45 2.75
C TRP A 244 -6.61 -14.42 3.72
N PHE A 245 -7.39 -15.26 4.40
CA PHE A 245 -6.84 -16.31 5.25
C PHE A 245 -6.16 -17.41 4.41
N PHE A 246 -6.87 -18.01 3.44
CA PHE A 246 -6.35 -19.16 2.69
C PHE A 246 -5.38 -18.77 1.56
N PHE A 247 -5.70 -17.73 0.79
CA PHE A 247 -4.98 -17.39 -0.45
C PHE A 247 -3.94 -16.29 -0.28
N GLU A 248 -4.08 -15.40 0.71
CA GLU A 248 -3.05 -14.38 0.99
C GLU A 248 -2.10 -14.83 2.11
N TRP A 249 -2.65 -15.26 3.25
CA TRP A 249 -1.82 -15.65 4.39
C TRP A 249 -1.28 -17.09 4.27
N MET A 250 -2.13 -18.09 4.03
CA MET A 250 -1.68 -19.50 4.02
C MET A 250 -0.96 -19.91 2.73
N ALA A 251 -1.27 -19.31 1.58
CA ALA A 251 -0.65 -19.64 0.30
C ALA A 251 0.89 -19.71 0.34
N PRO A 252 1.64 -18.73 0.88
CA PRO A 252 3.10 -18.85 0.99
C PRO A 252 3.55 -20.00 1.90
N LEU A 253 2.80 -20.34 2.95
CA LEU A 253 3.14 -21.47 3.82
C LEU A 253 2.95 -22.81 3.10
N VAL A 254 1.83 -22.95 2.36
CA VAL A 254 1.54 -24.11 1.53
C VAL A 254 2.58 -24.26 0.42
N ALA A 255 2.93 -23.16 -0.27
CA ALA A 255 3.97 -23.17 -1.30
C ALA A 255 5.33 -23.58 -0.74
N PHE A 256 5.70 -23.07 0.45
CA PHE A 256 6.94 -23.47 1.12
C PHE A 256 6.96 -24.97 1.46
N GLY A 257 5.86 -25.50 2.01
CA GLY A 257 5.72 -26.94 2.23
C GLY A 257 5.79 -27.75 0.94
N GLY A 258 5.16 -27.25 -0.13
CA GLY A 258 5.23 -27.85 -1.46
C GLY A 258 6.64 -27.92 -2.04
N PHE A 259 7.46 -26.88 -1.83
CA PHE A 259 8.87 -26.92 -2.22
C PHE A 259 9.66 -27.97 -1.44
N ILE A 260 9.48 -28.05 -0.12
CA ILE A 260 10.13 -29.07 0.73
C ILE A 260 9.71 -30.47 0.29
N TYR A 261 8.41 -30.67 0.05
CA TYR A 261 7.88 -31.96 -0.38
C TYR A 261 8.39 -32.37 -1.77
N THR A 262 8.51 -31.42 -2.69
CA THR A 262 9.09 -31.67 -4.02
C THR A 262 10.55 -32.12 -3.90
N ILE A 263 11.36 -31.44 -3.05
CA ILE A 263 12.76 -31.85 -2.79
C ILE A 263 12.82 -33.26 -2.20
N TYR A 264 11.93 -33.59 -1.25
CA TYR A 264 11.83 -34.93 -0.69
C TYR A 264 11.55 -36.00 -1.75
N LEU A 265 10.60 -35.75 -2.66
CA LEU A 265 10.28 -36.69 -3.75
C LEU A 265 11.46 -36.88 -4.73
N ILE A 266 12.23 -35.83 -5.01
CA ILE A 266 13.42 -35.91 -5.85
C ILE A 266 14.49 -36.78 -5.17
N ILE A 267 14.75 -36.58 -3.88
CA ILE A 267 15.73 -37.37 -3.12
C ILE A 267 15.34 -38.86 -3.07
N ARG A 268 14.03 -39.15 -3.03
CA ARG A 268 13.49 -40.52 -3.03
C ARG A 268 13.31 -41.12 -4.42
N ASP A 269 13.71 -40.42 -5.47
CA ASP A 269 13.47 -40.78 -6.88
C ASP A 269 12.01 -41.23 -7.16
N SER A 270 11.07 -40.60 -6.44
CA SER A 270 9.64 -40.93 -6.48
C SER A 270 8.83 -39.86 -7.22
N LEU A 271 9.51 -38.86 -7.81
CA LEU A 271 8.85 -37.77 -8.51
C LEU A 271 8.46 -38.22 -9.93
N ASN A 272 7.18 -38.15 -10.26
CA ASN A 272 6.71 -38.31 -11.63
C ASN A 272 7.10 -37.07 -12.47
N TRP A 273 8.27 -37.14 -13.12
CA TRP A 273 8.82 -36.05 -13.92
C TRP A 273 7.89 -35.56 -15.03
N PRO A 274 7.27 -36.43 -15.86
CA PRO A 274 6.32 -35.98 -16.88
C PRO A 274 5.16 -35.14 -16.30
N PHE A 275 4.55 -35.62 -15.22
CA PHE A 275 3.45 -34.89 -14.56
C PHE A 275 3.92 -33.57 -13.95
N TYR A 276 5.07 -33.58 -13.28
CA TYR A 276 5.66 -32.39 -12.67
C TYR A 276 5.94 -31.30 -13.72
N LEU A 277 6.57 -31.66 -14.85
CA LEU A 277 6.89 -30.71 -15.91
C LEU A 277 5.64 -30.15 -16.57
N LEU A 278 4.61 -30.98 -16.79
CA LEU A 278 3.34 -30.53 -17.35
C LEU A 278 2.64 -29.55 -16.41
N LEU A 279 2.57 -29.87 -15.11
CA LEU A 279 1.97 -28.98 -14.10
C LEU A 279 2.77 -27.68 -13.97
N PHE A 280 4.10 -27.76 -13.95
CA PHE A 280 4.97 -26.59 -13.91
C PHE A 280 4.74 -25.68 -15.12
N LEU A 281 4.72 -26.23 -16.34
CA LEU A 281 4.48 -25.47 -17.55
C LEU A 281 3.09 -24.83 -17.57
N PHE A 282 2.07 -25.56 -17.10
CA PHE A 282 0.71 -25.03 -16.97
C PHE A 282 0.66 -23.84 -16.00
N VAL A 283 1.17 -24.01 -14.78
CA VAL A 283 1.18 -22.94 -13.76
C VAL A 283 2.02 -21.74 -14.22
N TYR A 284 3.18 -22.00 -14.82
CA TYR A 284 4.07 -20.97 -15.36
C TYR A 284 3.40 -20.18 -16.48
N SER A 285 2.86 -20.86 -17.49
CA SER A 285 2.17 -20.20 -18.61
C SER A 285 0.95 -19.42 -18.14
N PHE A 286 0.18 -19.96 -17.19
CA PHE A 286 -0.93 -19.25 -16.58
C PHE A 286 -0.48 -17.97 -15.87
N ALA A 287 0.55 -18.04 -15.03
CA ALA A 287 1.11 -16.88 -14.33
C ALA A 287 1.62 -15.79 -15.28
N VAL A 288 2.38 -16.18 -16.31
CA VAL A 288 2.87 -15.27 -17.36
C VAL A 288 1.70 -14.65 -18.12
N SER A 289 0.66 -15.43 -18.44
CA SER A 289 -0.52 -14.93 -19.14
C SER A 289 -1.25 -13.86 -18.32
N LEU A 290 -1.46 -14.10 -17.01
CA LEU A 290 -2.12 -13.15 -16.11
C LEU A 290 -1.34 -11.84 -16.00
N SER A 291 -0.02 -11.92 -15.84
CA SER A 291 0.85 -10.74 -15.82
C SER A 291 0.80 -9.97 -17.14
N THR A 292 0.84 -10.68 -18.26
CA THR A 292 0.78 -10.07 -19.60
C THR A 292 -0.56 -9.37 -19.82
N TRP A 293 -1.68 -10.03 -19.49
CA TRP A 293 -3.01 -9.42 -19.56
C TRP A 293 -3.13 -8.19 -18.67
N ALA A 294 -2.61 -8.23 -17.44
CA ALA A 294 -2.64 -7.07 -16.55
C ALA A 294 -1.88 -5.86 -17.13
N ILE A 295 -0.71 -6.08 -17.72
CA ILE A 295 0.07 -5.03 -18.40
C ILE A 295 -0.70 -4.48 -19.60
N LEU A 296 -1.30 -5.35 -20.42
CA LEU A 296 -2.06 -4.94 -21.60
C LEU A 296 -3.31 -4.13 -21.22
N PHE A 297 -4.08 -4.57 -20.22
CA PHE A 297 -5.21 -3.82 -19.71
C PHE A 297 -4.79 -2.45 -19.17
N GLU A 298 -3.71 -2.38 -18.39
CA GLU A 298 -3.21 -1.10 -17.89
C GLU A 298 -2.83 -0.14 -19.03
N GLU A 299 -2.13 -0.65 -20.05
CA GLU A 299 -1.69 0.16 -21.19
C GLU A 299 -2.87 0.63 -22.05
N ILE A 300 -3.86 -0.23 -22.30
CA ILE A 300 -5.08 0.12 -23.04
C ILE A 300 -5.93 1.15 -22.28
N THR A 301 -6.05 1.01 -20.97
CA THR A 301 -6.91 1.92 -20.18
C THR A 301 -6.27 3.28 -19.93
N PHE A 302 -4.96 3.33 -19.65
CA PHE A 302 -4.33 4.58 -19.20
C PHE A 302 -3.34 5.20 -20.19
N HIS A 303 -2.82 4.46 -21.17
CA HIS A 303 -1.88 4.94 -22.19
C HIS A 303 -0.72 5.80 -21.63
N LYS A 304 -0.16 5.43 -20.48
CA LYS A 304 0.80 6.29 -19.76
C LYS A 304 2.26 6.04 -20.18
N TYR A 305 2.59 4.89 -20.77
CA TYR A 305 3.94 4.63 -21.24
C TYR A 305 4.13 5.15 -22.67
N LYS A 306 4.92 6.21 -22.82
CA LYS A 306 5.16 6.84 -24.15
C LYS A 306 5.87 5.92 -25.15
N ARG A 307 6.57 4.88 -24.69
CA ARG A 307 7.42 4.01 -25.54
C ARG A 307 6.94 2.58 -25.49
N LYS A 308 6.60 1.99 -26.65
CA LYS A 308 6.28 0.55 -26.78
C LYS A 308 7.39 -0.37 -26.24
N ARG A 309 8.66 0.08 -26.28
CA ARG A 309 9.80 -0.63 -25.70
C ARG A 309 9.69 -0.82 -24.19
N ASP A 310 9.00 0.07 -23.50
CA ASP A 310 8.83 -0.01 -22.05
C ASP A 310 7.80 -1.09 -21.70
N VAL A 311 6.70 -1.17 -22.44
CA VAL A 311 5.73 -2.28 -22.33
C VAL A 311 6.41 -3.63 -22.60
N LEU A 312 7.24 -3.73 -23.65
CA LEU A 312 8.00 -4.96 -23.95
C LEU A 312 8.96 -5.37 -22.82
N LYS A 313 9.57 -4.40 -22.11
CA LYS A 313 10.40 -4.71 -20.93
C LYS A 313 9.55 -5.27 -19.78
N LEU A 314 8.33 -4.76 -19.56
CA LEU A 314 7.43 -5.32 -18.54
C LEU A 314 6.99 -6.74 -18.90
N VAL A 315 6.67 -6.98 -20.17
CA VAL A 315 6.37 -8.32 -20.67
C VAL A 315 7.57 -9.24 -20.44
N GLY A 316 8.79 -8.80 -20.76
CA GLY A 316 10.01 -9.58 -20.45
C GLY A 316 10.18 -9.88 -18.96
N VAL A 317 9.82 -8.93 -18.07
CA VAL A 317 9.82 -9.16 -16.62
C VAL A 317 8.75 -10.16 -16.20
N ALA A 318 7.59 -10.21 -16.87
CA ALA A 318 6.52 -11.19 -16.61
C ALA A 318 7.00 -12.63 -16.75
N PHE A 319 7.88 -12.92 -17.72
CA PHE A 319 8.47 -14.26 -17.88
C PHE A 319 9.47 -14.61 -16.77
N LEU A 320 10.16 -13.61 -16.20
CA LEU A 320 11.17 -13.83 -15.15
C LEU A 320 10.57 -13.85 -13.74
N GLU A 321 9.41 -13.23 -13.54
CA GLU A 321 8.79 -13.03 -12.24
C GLU A 321 8.42 -14.34 -11.50
N PRO A 322 7.89 -15.40 -12.14
CA PRO A 322 7.61 -16.67 -11.46
C PRO A 322 8.84 -17.29 -10.79
N PHE A 323 10.04 -17.09 -11.34
CA PHE A 323 11.30 -17.57 -10.75
C PHE A 323 11.72 -16.79 -9.50
N PHE A 324 11.14 -15.61 -9.29
CA PHE A 324 11.34 -14.81 -8.08
C PHE A 324 10.36 -15.17 -6.96
N TYR A 325 9.32 -15.96 -7.27
CA TYR A 325 8.31 -16.39 -6.29
C TYR A 325 8.90 -17.08 -5.03
N PRO A 326 9.91 -17.98 -5.12
CA PRO A 326 10.52 -18.57 -3.92
C PRO A 326 11.11 -17.54 -2.95
N VAL A 327 11.61 -16.41 -3.46
CA VAL A 327 12.13 -15.31 -2.62
C VAL A 327 10.98 -14.63 -1.85
N HIS A 328 9.85 -14.39 -2.51
CA HIS A 328 8.63 -13.89 -1.84
C HIS A 328 8.11 -14.85 -0.79
N THR A 329 8.03 -16.14 -1.12
CA THR A 329 7.63 -17.21 -0.20
C THR A 329 8.52 -17.22 1.04
N TYR A 330 9.85 -17.17 0.84
CA TYR A 330 10.80 -17.09 1.95
C TYR A 330 10.57 -15.86 2.85
N PHE A 331 10.33 -14.69 2.27
CA PHE A 331 10.04 -13.47 3.05
C PHE A 331 8.74 -13.58 3.85
N ALA A 332 7.69 -14.18 3.27
CA ALA A 332 6.41 -14.39 3.96
C ALA A 332 6.54 -15.42 5.08
N VAL A 333 7.21 -16.55 4.86
CA VAL A 333 7.50 -17.56 5.88
C VAL A 333 8.30 -16.95 7.03
N ARG A 334 9.31 -16.14 6.73
CA ARG A 334 10.03 -15.37 7.74
C ARG A 334 9.12 -14.40 8.49
N GLY A 335 8.20 -13.72 7.81
CA GLY A 335 7.21 -12.85 8.42
C GLY A 335 6.33 -13.58 9.43
N ASN A 336 5.92 -14.82 9.12
CA ASN A 336 5.20 -15.70 10.04
C ASN A 336 6.04 -16.00 11.30
N PHE A 337 7.31 -16.38 11.15
CA PHE A 337 8.21 -16.59 12.29
C PHE A 337 8.40 -15.32 13.14
N GLU A 338 8.54 -14.15 12.50
CA GLU A 338 8.65 -12.87 13.23
C GLU A 338 7.34 -12.50 13.96
N ALA A 339 6.17 -12.85 13.41
CA ALA A 339 4.87 -12.67 14.08
C ALA A 339 4.77 -13.55 15.34
N LEU A 340 5.15 -14.83 15.23
CA LEU A 340 5.16 -15.78 16.35
C LEU A 340 6.08 -15.35 17.49
N ARG A 341 7.22 -14.73 17.16
CA ARG A 341 8.18 -14.19 18.15
C ARG A 341 7.76 -12.84 18.75
N GLY A 342 6.61 -12.29 18.38
CA GLY A 342 6.07 -11.05 18.94
C GLY A 342 6.92 -9.81 18.64
N LYS A 343 7.68 -9.81 17.53
CA LYS A 343 8.57 -8.70 17.18
C LYS A 343 7.75 -7.46 16.80
N LYS A 344 7.85 -6.41 17.63
CA LYS A 344 7.18 -5.12 17.41
C LYS A 344 8.16 -4.11 16.79
N GLY A 345 7.72 -3.32 15.80
CA GLY A 345 8.47 -2.18 15.26
C GLY A 345 8.92 -2.25 13.79
N TRP A 346 9.25 -1.06 13.25
CA TRP A 346 9.80 -0.81 11.91
C TRP A 346 11.33 -0.64 12.02
N GLY A 347 12.11 -1.32 11.17
CA GLY A 347 13.56 -1.04 11.01
C GLY A 347 13.81 -0.11 9.82
N SER A 348 14.68 0.90 9.94
CA SER A 348 14.91 1.94 8.90
C SER A 348 15.07 1.38 7.49
N ALA A 349 14.44 2.02 6.50
CA ALA A 349 14.56 1.70 5.07
C ALA A 349 15.44 2.77 4.39
N GLU A 350 16.38 2.36 3.55
CA GLU A 350 17.17 3.27 2.73
C GLU A 350 16.33 3.72 1.52
N ARG A 351 16.26 5.03 1.29
CA ARG A 351 15.41 5.67 0.27
C ARG A 351 16.27 6.14 -0.90
N SER A 352 15.79 5.94 -2.12
CA SER A 352 16.52 6.13 -3.38
C SER A 352 15.71 6.82 -4.50
N GLY A 353 14.39 6.89 -4.39
CA GLY A 353 13.45 7.35 -5.41
C GLY A 353 13.41 8.87 -5.52
N PHE A 354 13.59 9.57 -4.41
CA PHE A 354 13.76 11.01 -4.36
C PHE A 354 15.25 11.38 -4.34
N ALA A 355 15.99 10.99 -5.37
CA ALA A 355 17.39 11.40 -5.48
C ALA A 355 17.47 12.93 -5.62
N LYS A 356 18.08 13.61 -4.64
CA LYS A 356 18.54 14.99 -4.79
C LYS A 356 19.48 15.01 -6.00
N LYS A 357 19.11 15.69 -7.09
CA LYS A 357 20.08 16.10 -8.12
C LYS A 357 21.28 16.67 -7.38
N LYS A 358 22.47 16.08 -7.58
CA LYS A 358 23.74 16.65 -7.10
C LYS A 358 23.69 18.14 -7.43
N LYS A 359 23.84 19.01 -6.42
CA LYS A 359 24.07 20.44 -6.66
C LYS A 359 25.17 20.52 -7.72
N ALA A 360 24.84 21.01 -8.91
CA ALA A 360 25.86 21.50 -9.81
C ALA A 360 26.68 22.49 -8.97
N ARG A 361 28.01 22.34 -8.98
CA ARG A 361 28.92 23.30 -8.34
C ARG A 361 28.57 24.67 -8.90
N THR A 362 27.86 25.48 -8.12
CA THR A 362 27.83 26.92 -8.35
C THR A 362 29.27 27.38 -8.14
N ARG A 363 29.98 27.65 -9.24
CA ARG A 363 31.17 28.49 -9.16
C ARG A 363 30.67 29.83 -8.65
N VAL A 364 31.03 30.14 -7.41
CA VAL A 364 31.02 31.53 -6.93
C VAL A 364 32.04 32.23 -7.81
N ILE A 365 31.57 33.09 -8.69
CA ILE A 365 32.41 34.13 -9.29
C ILE A 365 32.33 35.26 -8.26
N ASP A 366 33.43 35.45 -7.54
CA ASP A 366 33.65 36.65 -6.73
C ASP A 366 33.87 37.81 -7.70
N ASP A 367 32.83 38.60 -7.95
CA ASP A 367 32.98 39.95 -8.50
C ASP A 367 33.10 40.92 -7.32
N THR A 368 34.31 41.00 -6.76
CA THR A 368 34.76 42.16 -5.98
C THR A 368 36.16 42.52 -6.42
N ASN A 369 36.26 43.39 -7.43
CA ASN A 369 37.15 44.56 -7.48
C ASN A 369 37.16 45.17 -8.88
N GLU A 370 37.41 46.49 -8.90
CA GLU A 370 37.55 47.39 -10.06
C GLU A 370 36.18 47.87 -10.61
N PHE A 371 35.77 49.13 -10.49
CA PHE A 371 36.54 50.36 -10.69
C PHE A 371 36.00 51.51 -9.83
N SER A 372 36.92 52.13 -9.08
CA SER A 372 36.89 53.55 -8.76
C SER A 372 37.89 54.24 -9.67
N GLN A 373 37.40 54.98 -10.66
CA GLN A 373 37.97 56.24 -11.18
C GLN A 373 36.90 56.94 -12.03
#